data_AF-A0A1Q8Y9C8-F1
#
_entry.id   AF-A0A1Q8Y9C8-F1
#
_cell.length_a   1.000
_cell.length_b   1.000
_cell.length_c   1.000
_cell.angle_alpha   90.00
_cell.angle_beta   90.00
_cell.angle_gamma   90.00
#
_symmetry.space_group_name_H-M   'P 1'
#
loop_
_entity.id
_entity.type
_entity.pdbx_description
1 polymer ?
#
loop_
_entity_poly.entity_id
_entity_poly.type
_entity_poly.pdbx_seq_one_letter_code
_entity_poly.pdbx_strand_id
1 'polypeptide(L)'
;MQIRYLGSDATGVAQIAALANLTFTKLVSNTAQVSAITSPEMATLPSEKFVLIGDNFQYLTDTVLASLKETFIASVINGMSHIHAITPNQIATLTPARVQIIGSAETGYPKLSFLADNTFARLMSDPAQVAALTPQEIGTLNSGKFALIGGNFVQLSDAILTSLQYTYNATPSNSQSQIAGITPGQISTLTPAKVRILGSYDNGISKINYLSPSTFMQLASDPAQVAAITPAEVGTFFSSNIKNLGANIHFLSDVALGNFNYQCAISVSSPQCQVGSIDYAQTPFFSQPQIMIIAALNSGKGIAFMSTLGFGGLTAAQVPGLLPAHVVGVNASQLAALSNETLAAFLQATKESFTSAQKALLSASQHTACGC
;
A
#
# COMPACT_ATOMS: atom_id res chain seq x y z
N MET A 1 8.04 27.67 -45.26
CA MET A 1 9.15 26.95 -44.61
C MET A 1 8.60 25.59 -44.23
N GLN A 2 9.16 24.49 -44.75
CA GLN A 2 8.82 23.14 -44.29
C GLN A 2 10.06 22.55 -43.61
N ILE A 3 9.87 21.76 -42.56
CA ILE A 3 10.92 20.99 -41.87
C ILE A 3 11.70 20.15 -42.89
N ARG A 4 10.99 19.54 -43.85
CA ARG A 4 11.56 18.80 -44.98
C ARG A 4 12.53 19.60 -45.87
N TYR A 5 12.44 20.93 -45.90
CA TYR A 5 13.30 21.80 -46.71
C TYR A 5 14.52 22.38 -45.96
N LEU A 6 14.58 22.24 -44.63
CA LEU A 6 15.75 22.64 -43.86
C LEU A 6 16.83 21.55 -43.86
N GLY A 7 16.47 20.30 -44.16
CA GLY A 7 17.39 19.19 -44.44
C GLY A 7 17.71 18.35 -43.21
N SER A 8 17.93 17.04 -43.45
CA SER A 8 18.35 16.07 -42.42
C SER A 8 19.84 16.15 -42.07
N ASP A 9 20.54 17.17 -42.59
CA ASP A 9 21.95 17.41 -42.28
C ASP A 9 22.10 18.27 -41.00
N ALA A 10 23.31 18.30 -40.44
CA ALA A 10 23.57 19.01 -39.19
C ALA A 10 23.24 20.52 -39.26
N THR A 11 23.27 21.11 -40.46
CA THR A 11 22.99 22.53 -40.71
C THR A 11 21.49 22.82 -40.62
N GLY A 12 20.65 21.96 -41.21
CA GLY A 12 19.19 22.06 -41.14
C GLY A 12 18.65 21.91 -39.73
N VAL A 13 19.19 20.93 -39.02
CA VAL A 13 18.89 20.63 -37.61
C VAL A 13 19.20 21.84 -36.71
N ALA A 14 20.35 22.49 -36.89
CA ALA A 14 20.73 23.70 -36.15
C ALA A 14 19.82 24.90 -36.46
N GLN A 15 19.38 25.05 -37.72
CA GLN A 15 18.48 26.12 -38.12
C GLN A 15 17.10 26.00 -37.46
N ILE A 16 16.54 24.79 -37.36
CA ILE A 16 15.27 24.53 -36.66
C ILE A 16 15.40 24.91 -35.17
N ALA A 17 16.50 24.50 -34.53
CA ALA A 17 16.79 24.84 -33.13
C ALA A 17 17.00 26.35 -32.91
N ALA A 18 17.42 27.11 -33.92
CA ALA A 18 17.63 28.57 -33.83
C ALA A 18 16.37 29.43 -34.13
N LEU A 19 15.28 28.87 -34.67
CA LEU A 19 14.05 29.63 -34.97
C LEU A 19 13.48 30.37 -33.74
N ALA A 20 12.98 31.59 -33.92
CA ALA A 20 12.20 32.26 -32.86
C ALA A 20 10.94 31.44 -32.50
N ASN A 21 10.52 31.46 -31.22
CA ASN A 21 9.40 30.66 -30.73
C ASN A 21 8.11 30.84 -31.54
N LEU A 22 7.75 32.08 -31.90
CA LEU A 22 6.57 32.36 -32.73
C LEU A 22 6.64 31.69 -34.12
N THR A 23 7.82 31.69 -34.73
CA THR A 23 8.04 31.04 -36.04
C THR A 23 7.95 29.52 -35.89
N PHE A 24 8.54 28.98 -34.83
CA PHE A 24 8.46 27.54 -34.54
C PHE A 24 7.02 27.10 -34.26
N THR A 25 6.25 27.83 -33.45
CA THR A 25 4.83 27.56 -33.19
C THR A 25 4.00 27.53 -34.47
N LYS A 26 4.23 28.49 -35.40
CA LYS A 26 3.56 28.48 -36.71
C LYS A 26 3.98 27.31 -37.59
N LEU A 27 5.19 26.81 -37.44
CA LEU A 27 5.69 25.66 -38.18
C LEU A 27 5.03 24.37 -37.70
N VAL A 28 4.99 24.15 -36.38
CA VAL A 28 4.45 22.94 -35.76
C VAL A 28 2.92 22.94 -35.60
N SER A 29 2.24 24.05 -35.90
CA SER A 29 0.77 24.04 -36.03
C SER A 29 0.28 23.26 -37.26
N ASN A 30 1.17 23.02 -38.24
CA ASN A 30 0.90 22.16 -39.38
C ASN A 30 1.29 20.71 -39.06
N THR A 31 0.30 19.82 -38.99
CA THR A 31 0.48 18.40 -38.61
C THR A 31 1.42 17.64 -39.55
N ALA A 32 1.43 17.97 -40.85
CA ALA A 32 2.34 17.37 -41.81
C ALA A 32 3.81 17.77 -41.51
N GLN A 33 4.04 18.98 -40.98
CA GLN A 33 5.37 19.38 -40.53
C GLN A 33 5.78 18.60 -39.30
N VAL A 34 4.89 18.44 -38.32
CA VAL A 34 5.19 17.66 -37.12
C VAL A 34 5.50 16.20 -37.47
N SER A 35 4.76 15.59 -38.40
CA SER A 35 5.05 14.23 -38.89
C SER A 35 6.35 14.10 -39.67
N ALA A 36 6.89 15.22 -40.18
CA ALA A 36 8.16 15.25 -40.91
C ALA A 36 9.38 15.45 -39.99
N ILE A 37 9.18 15.70 -38.69
CA ILE A 37 10.27 15.76 -37.72
C ILE A 37 10.96 14.39 -37.66
N THR A 38 12.28 14.39 -37.66
CA THR A 38 13.15 13.21 -37.60
C THR A 38 13.85 13.09 -36.25
N SER A 39 14.38 11.91 -35.92
CA SER A 39 15.11 11.71 -34.65
C SER A 39 16.33 12.64 -34.48
N PRO A 40 17.15 12.93 -35.51
CA PRO A 40 18.23 13.92 -35.39
C PRO A 40 17.72 15.34 -35.09
N GLU A 41 16.63 15.78 -35.71
CA GLU A 41 16.02 17.09 -35.44
C GLU A 41 15.44 17.16 -34.03
N MET A 42 14.78 16.09 -33.59
CA MET A 42 14.25 15.99 -32.23
C MET A 42 15.38 16.02 -31.21
N ALA A 43 16.47 15.29 -31.46
CA ALA A 43 17.61 15.19 -30.56
C ALA A 43 18.26 16.54 -30.23
N THR A 44 18.23 17.52 -31.11
CA THR A 44 18.80 18.85 -30.86
C THR A 44 17.77 19.90 -30.44
N LEU A 45 16.48 19.54 -30.41
CA LEU A 45 15.40 20.48 -30.10
C LEU A 45 15.41 20.83 -28.60
N PRO A 46 15.55 22.11 -28.23
CA PRO A 46 15.48 22.52 -26.82
C PRO A 46 14.12 22.22 -26.19
N SER A 47 14.10 21.98 -24.88
CA SER A 47 12.87 21.67 -24.11
C SER A 47 11.79 22.75 -24.29
N GLU A 48 12.18 24.02 -24.37
CA GLU A 48 11.25 25.14 -24.52
C GLU A 48 10.52 25.09 -25.86
N LYS A 49 11.19 24.60 -26.92
CA LYS A 49 10.56 24.40 -28.23
C LYS A 49 9.79 23.10 -28.32
N PHE A 50 10.27 22.05 -27.67
CA PHE A 50 9.58 20.77 -27.61
C PHE A 50 8.15 20.94 -27.08
N VAL A 51 7.95 21.76 -26.05
CA VAL A 51 6.61 22.08 -25.50
C VAL A 51 5.72 22.78 -26.53
N LEU A 52 6.29 23.58 -27.44
CA LEU A 52 5.52 24.32 -28.47
C LEU A 52 4.90 23.41 -29.54
N ILE A 53 5.28 22.14 -29.62
CA ILE A 53 4.59 21.15 -30.48
C ILE A 53 3.12 21.02 -30.07
N GLY A 54 2.81 21.23 -28.77
CA GLY A 54 1.44 21.24 -28.26
C GLY A 54 0.67 19.95 -28.57
N ASP A 55 -0.63 20.06 -28.84
CA ASP A 55 -1.49 18.90 -29.11
C ASP A 55 -1.16 18.17 -30.43
N ASN A 56 -0.35 18.78 -31.30
CA ASN A 56 0.15 18.10 -32.48
C ASN A 56 1.24 17.06 -32.16
N PHE A 57 1.61 16.90 -30.89
CA PHE A 57 2.57 15.90 -30.42
C PHE A 57 2.20 14.47 -30.85
N GLN A 58 0.91 14.15 -30.92
CA GLN A 58 0.39 12.90 -31.48
C GLN A 58 0.72 12.67 -32.96
N TYR A 59 1.23 13.64 -33.71
CA TYR A 59 1.63 13.44 -35.11
C TYR A 59 3.11 13.08 -35.26
N LEU A 60 3.89 13.07 -34.16
CA LEU A 60 5.24 12.51 -34.18
C LEU A 60 5.20 11.03 -34.55
N THR A 61 6.22 10.59 -35.29
CA THR A 61 6.38 9.19 -35.65
C THR A 61 6.86 8.39 -34.45
N ASP A 62 6.58 7.09 -34.44
CA ASP A 62 6.99 6.18 -33.37
C ASP A 62 8.53 6.15 -33.22
N THR A 63 9.28 6.26 -34.32
CA THR A 63 10.75 6.40 -34.31
C THR A 63 11.22 7.67 -33.59
N VAL A 64 10.50 8.78 -33.77
CA VAL A 64 10.82 10.03 -33.06
C VAL A 64 10.48 9.92 -31.58
N LEU A 65 9.32 9.34 -31.25
CA LEU A 65 8.91 9.10 -29.86
C LEU A 65 9.91 8.20 -29.11
N ALA A 66 10.42 7.16 -29.77
CA ALA A 66 11.45 6.29 -29.22
C ALA A 66 12.78 7.02 -28.99
N SER A 67 13.08 8.05 -29.80
CA SER A 67 14.33 8.82 -29.73
C SER A 67 14.30 10.00 -28.75
N LEU A 68 13.19 10.21 -28.02
CA LEU A 68 13.10 11.27 -27.01
C LEU A 68 14.17 11.06 -25.93
N LYS A 69 14.96 12.09 -25.69
CA LYS A 69 16.12 12.00 -24.81
C LYS A 69 15.76 12.00 -23.34
N GLU A 70 16.50 11.19 -22.58
CA GLU A 70 16.64 11.30 -21.14
C GLU A 70 18.14 11.46 -20.78
N THR A 71 18.48 12.35 -19.83
CA THR A 71 19.87 12.51 -19.37
C THR A 71 20.04 11.86 -17.99
N PHE A 72 20.65 10.68 -17.94
CA PHE A 72 20.69 9.83 -16.73
C PHE A 72 21.77 10.21 -15.67
N ILE A 73 22.53 11.31 -15.79
CA ILE A 73 23.63 11.59 -14.85
C ILE A 73 23.35 12.82 -13.96
N ALA A 74 23.63 12.62 -12.66
CA ALA A 74 23.30 13.40 -11.45
C ALA A 74 23.74 14.88 -11.35
N SER A 75 23.80 15.62 -12.46
CA SER A 75 23.89 17.07 -12.38
C SER A 75 23.19 17.70 -13.57
N VAL A 76 22.03 18.31 -13.33
CA VAL A 76 21.56 19.69 -13.61
C VAL A 76 22.38 20.60 -14.56
N ILE A 77 23.53 20.21 -15.11
CA ILE A 77 24.49 21.15 -15.70
C ILE A 77 24.10 21.61 -17.11
N ASN A 78 23.22 20.93 -17.86
CA ASN A 78 22.75 21.45 -19.17
C ASN A 78 21.31 21.02 -19.50
N GLY A 79 20.34 21.35 -18.63
CA GLY A 79 18.97 20.84 -18.68
C GLY A 79 18.33 20.80 -20.07
N MET A 80 18.06 19.60 -20.59
CA MET A 80 17.19 19.33 -21.76
C MET A 80 16.77 17.84 -21.76
N SER A 81 15.88 17.43 -20.86
CA SER A 81 15.18 16.14 -21.00
C SER A 81 13.84 16.39 -21.70
N HIS A 82 13.63 15.75 -22.86
CA HIS A 82 12.31 15.82 -23.52
C HIS A 82 11.25 15.18 -22.63
N ILE A 83 11.58 14.08 -21.96
CA ILE A 83 10.67 13.37 -21.06
C ILE A 83 10.16 14.27 -19.94
N HIS A 84 11.04 15.06 -19.30
CA HIS A 84 10.62 15.97 -18.24
C HIS A 84 9.79 17.16 -18.77
N ALA A 85 9.97 17.53 -20.04
CA ALA A 85 9.25 18.61 -20.70
C ALA A 85 7.88 18.19 -21.27
N ILE A 86 7.52 16.90 -21.27
CA ILE A 86 6.21 16.45 -21.74
C ILE A 86 5.11 17.03 -20.83
N THR A 87 4.14 17.69 -21.45
CA THR A 87 3.02 18.33 -20.75
C THR A 87 1.82 17.37 -20.60
N PRO A 88 0.89 17.66 -19.65
CA PRO A 88 -0.35 16.88 -19.52
C PRO A 88 -1.20 16.84 -20.79
N ASN A 89 -1.24 17.94 -21.56
CA ASN A 89 -2.01 18.00 -22.81
C ASN A 89 -1.40 17.09 -23.88
N GLN A 90 -0.07 17.06 -23.99
CA GLN A 90 0.61 16.17 -24.94
C GLN A 90 0.34 14.70 -24.62
N ILE A 91 0.44 14.28 -23.35
CA ILE A 91 0.09 12.91 -22.93
C ILE A 91 -1.38 12.58 -23.23
N ALA A 92 -2.29 13.52 -23.03
CA ALA A 92 -3.71 13.29 -23.25
C ALA A 92 -4.07 12.98 -24.73
N THR A 93 -3.16 13.26 -25.66
CA THR A 93 -3.34 12.96 -27.09
C THR A 93 -2.80 11.59 -27.51
N LEU A 94 -2.14 10.85 -26.62
CA LEU A 94 -1.45 9.60 -26.96
C LEU A 94 -2.23 8.36 -26.59
N THR A 95 -2.09 7.32 -27.41
CA THR A 95 -2.58 5.98 -27.11
C THR A 95 -1.65 5.25 -26.13
N PRO A 96 -2.13 4.19 -25.44
CA PRO A 96 -1.27 3.37 -24.57
C PRO A 96 -0.04 2.81 -25.26
N ALA A 97 -0.17 2.35 -26.50
CA ALA A 97 0.97 1.84 -27.28
C ALA A 97 2.06 2.91 -27.48
N ARG A 98 1.68 4.18 -27.67
CA ARG A 98 2.64 5.27 -27.85
C ARG A 98 3.27 5.74 -26.55
N VAL A 99 2.52 5.72 -25.46
CA VAL A 99 3.09 5.95 -24.13
C VAL A 99 4.13 4.88 -23.80
N GLN A 100 3.88 3.61 -24.15
CA GLN A 100 4.85 2.52 -23.98
C GLN A 100 6.13 2.74 -24.82
N ILE A 101 6.02 3.27 -26.05
CA ILE A 101 7.18 3.65 -26.85
C ILE A 101 8.00 4.73 -26.12
N ILE A 102 7.35 5.75 -25.57
CA ILE A 102 8.00 6.80 -24.78
C ILE A 102 8.58 6.25 -23.48
N GLY A 103 7.90 5.31 -22.84
CA GLY A 103 8.27 4.70 -21.56
C GLY A 103 9.41 3.70 -21.65
N SER A 104 9.73 3.21 -22.85
CA SER A 104 10.78 2.21 -23.10
C SER A 104 12.13 2.64 -22.54
N ALA A 105 12.82 1.70 -21.89
CA ALA A 105 14.04 1.99 -21.16
C ALA A 105 15.22 2.32 -22.10
N GLU A 106 15.92 3.43 -21.86
CA GLU A 106 17.14 3.78 -22.61
C GLU A 106 18.40 3.12 -22.03
N THR A 107 18.37 2.74 -20.75
CA THR A 107 19.50 2.17 -19.99
C THR A 107 19.06 1.18 -18.89
N GLY A 108 17.89 0.55 -19.07
CA GLY A 108 17.27 -0.31 -18.05
C GLY A 108 16.35 0.42 -17.05
N TYR A 109 16.22 1.74 -17.17
CA TYR A 109 15.26 2.55 -16.43
C TYR A 109 14.09 2.99 -17.34
N PRO A 110 12.84 2.64 -17.02
CA PRO A 110 11.66 3.12 -17.71
C PRO A 110 11.52 4.64 -17.58
N LYS A 111 11.29 5.31 -18.70
CA LYS A 111 11.26 6.79 -18.78
C LYS A 111 10.07 7.41 -18.05
N LEU A 112 9.01 6.63 -17.78
CA LEU A 112 7.78 7.13 -17.13
C LEU A 112 8.02 7.68 -15.71
N SER A 113 9.05 7.20 -15.00
CA SER A 113 9.41 7.72 -13.67
C SER A 113 9.93 9.16 -13.71
N PHE A 114 10.36 9.67 -14.87
CA PHE A 114 10.95 10.99 -15.03
C PHE A 114 9.97 12.08 -15.48
N LEU A 115 8.73 11.69 -15.83
CA LEU A 115 7.66 12.65 -16.11
C LEU A 115 7.44 13.55 -14.89
N ALA A 116 7.02 14.80 -15.12
CA ALA A 116 6.52 15.64 -14.04
C ALA A 116 5.30 15.01 -13.35
N ASP A 117 5.04 15.31 -12.09
CA ASP A 117 3.96 14.67 -11.31
C ASP A 117 2.57 14.95 -11.89
N ASN A 118 2.29 16.16 -12.35
CA ASN A 118 1.03 16.50 -13.01
C ASN A 118 0.84 15.74 -14.34
N THR A 119 1.91 15.58 -15.13
CA THR A 119 1.89 14.82 -16.39
C THR A 119 1.67 13.34 -16.13
N PHE A 120 2.35 12.77 -15.13
CA PHE A 120 2.15 11.36 -14.74
C PHE A 120 0.76 11.12 -14.17
N ALA A 121 0.26 12.00 -13.28
CA ALA A 121 -1.11 11.90 -12.77
C ALA A 121 -2.14 11.98 -13.91
N ARG A 122 -1.90 12.82 -14.93
CA ARG A 122 -2.75 12.85 -16.13
C ARG A 122 -2.68 11.53 -16.90
N LEU A 123 -1.50 10.93 -17.05
CA LEU A 123 -1.35 9.62 -17.67
C LEU A 123 -2.16 8.56 -16.93
N MET A 124 -2.07 8.53 -15.60
CA MET A 124 -2.77 7.57 -14.74
C MET A 124 -4.28 7.80 -14.66
N SER A 125 -4.79 8.96 -15.11
CA SER A 125 -6.23 9.23 -15.17
C SER A 125 -6.96 8.42 -16.25
N ASP A 126 -6.23 7.87 -17.22
CA ASP A 126 -6.78 6.95 -18.23
C ASP A 126 -6.66 5.49 -17.75
N PRO A 127 -7.78 4.77 -17.53
CA PRO A 127 -7.75 3.39 -17.07
C PRO A 127 -7.04 2.43 -18.06
N ALA A 128 -7.09 2.70 -19.36
CA ALA A 128 -6.40 1.88 -20.37
C ALA A 128 -4.88 2.03 -20.27
N GLN A 129 -4.39 3.21 -19.86
CA GLN A 129 -2.97 3.43 -19.59
C GLN A 129 -2.51 2.65 -18.36
N VAL A 130 -3.28 2.71 -17.27
CA VAL A 130 -2.95 1.97 -16.04
C VAL A 130 -2.97 0.46 -16.28
N ALA A 131 -3.93 -0.04 -17.06
CA ALA A 131 -4.01 -1.44 -17.44
C ALA A 131 -2.84 -1.92 -18.34
N ALA A 132 -2.21 -1.00 -19.08
CA ALA A 132 -1.08 -1.30 -19.96
C ALA A 132 0.29 -1.27 -19.25
N LEU A 133 0.35 -0.83 -17.99
CA LEU A 133 1.60 -0.79 -17.23
C LEU A 133 2.19 -2.19 -17.03
N THR A 134 3.50 -2.24 -16.93
CA THR A 134 4.28 -3.46 -16.68
C THR A 134 4.92 -3.45 -15.28
N PRO A 135 5.25 -4.63 -14.72
CA PRO A 135 6.03 -4.73 -13.48
C PRO A 135 7.34 -3.92 -13.50
N GLN A 136 7.99 -3.84 -14.66
CA GLN A 136 9.26 -3.12 -14.85
C GLN A 136 9.07 -1.62 -14.70
N GLU A 137 8.03 -1.06 -15.32
CA GLU A 137 7.65 0.36 -15.20
C GLU A 137 7.26 0.75 -13.77
N ILE A 138 6.55 -0.15 -13.08
CA ILE A 138 6.13 0.07 -11.69
C ILE A 138 7.32 0.01 -10.73
N GLY A 139 8.26 -0.92 -10.96
CA GLY A 139 9.41 -1.14 -10.09
C GLY A 139 10.33 0.08 -9.95
N THR A 140 10.29 1.03 -10.89
CA THR A 140 11.10 2.26 -10.82
C THR A 140 10.39 3.44 -10.17
N LEU A 141 9.10 3.31 -9.86
CA LEU A 141 8.33 4.35 -9.19
C LEU A 141 8.67 4.38 -7.70
N ASN A 142 8.91 5.58 -7.16
CA ASN A 142 8.90 5.79 -5.71
C ASN A 142 7.46 5.83 -5.16
N SER A 143 7.32 5.83 -3.84
CA SER A 143 6.02 5.86 -3.15
C SER A 143 5.14 7.04 -3.57
N GLY A 144 5.71 8.24 -3.71
CA GLY A 144 4.97 9.44 -4.10
C GLY A 144 4.39 9.34 -5.52
N LYS A 145 5.20 8.86 -6.48
CA LYS A 145 4.77 8.65 -7.86
C LYS A 145 3.73 7.54 -7.96
N PHE A 146 3.91 6.46 -7.21
CA PHE A 146 2.99 5.33 -7.17
C PHE A 146 1.62 5.72 -6.60
N ALA A 147 1.57 6.63 -5.62
CA ALA A 147 0.31 7.18 -5.10
C ALA A 147 -0.51 7.94 -6.18
N LEU A 148 0.15 8.51 -7.20
CA LEU A 148 -0.51 9.23 -8.30
C LEU A 148 -1.29 8.33 -9.26
N ILE A 149 -1.20 6.99 -9.13
CA ILE A 149 -2.07 6.06 -9.88
C ILE A 149 -3.56 6.31 -9.53
N GLY A 150 -3.84 6.76 -8.30
CA GLY A 150 -5.19 7.18 -7.89
C GLY A 150 -6.23 6.06 -8.00
N GLY A 151 -7.49 6.42 -8.27
CA GLY A 151 -8.60 5.46 -8.30
C GLY A 151 -8.53 4.39 -9.41
N ASN A 152 -7.72 4.63 -10.45
CA ASN A 152 -7.48 3.62 -11.49
C ASN A 152 -6.53 2.51 -11.03
N PHE A 153 -6.05 2.53 -9.78
CA PHE A 153 -5.25 1.45 -9.18
C PHE A 153 -5.91 0.07 -9.31
N VAL A 154 -7.25 0.01 -9.31
CA VAL A 154 -8.02 -1.21 -9.58
C VAL A 154 -7.72 -1.83 -10.96
N GLN A 155 -7.17 -1.08 -11.91
CA GLN A 155 -6.80 -1.56 -13.24
C GLN A 155 -5.43 -2.25 -13.30
N LEU A 156 -4.61 -2.14 -12.24
CA LEU A 156 -3.32 -2.83 -12.19
C LEU A 156 -3.51 -4.34 -12.31
N SER A 157 -2.64 -4.96 -13.11
CA SER A 157 -2.61 -6.41 -13.29
C SER A 157 -2.16 -7.13 -12.02
N ASP A 158 -2.53 -8.41 -11.90
CA ASP A 158 -2.11 -9.27 -10.79
C ASP A 158 -0.59 -9.43 -10.73
N ALA A 159 0.07 -9.43 -11.90
CA ALA A 159 1.53 -9.46 -12.02
C ALA A 159 2.17 -8.22 -11.39
N ILE A 160 1.59 -7.03 -11.61
CA ILE A 160 2.05 -5.79 -10.96
C ILE A 160 1.83 -5.85 -9.45
N LEU A 161 0.64 -6.23 -8.99
CA LEU A 161 0.35 -6.31 -7.55
C LEU A 161 1.29 -7.26 -6.82
N THR A 162 1.66 -8.36 -7.47
CA THR A 162 2.63 -9.34 -6.94
C THR A 162 4.06 -8.78 -6.92
N SER A 163 4.43 -7.93 -7.88
CA SER A 163 5.78 -7.37 -8.01
C SER A 163 6.05 -6.15 -7.14
N LEU A 164 5.05 -5.61 -6.44
CA LEU A 164 5.23 -4.44 -5.58
C LEU A 164 6.22 -4.73 -4.46
N GLN A 165 7.13 -3.79 -4.21
CA GLN A 165 8.20 -3.95 -3.23
C GLN A 165 7.98 -3.04 -2.03
N TYR A 166 8.52 -3.47 -0.90
CA TYR A 166 8.68 -2.65 0.29
C TYR A 166 10.16 -2.56 0.69
N THR A 167 10.70 -1.34 0.74
CA THR A 167 12.05 -1.09 1.25
C THR A 167 11.99 -0.57 2.68
N TYR A 168 12.54 -1.33 3.64
CA TYR A 168 12.59 -0.95 5.05
C TYR A 168 13.48 0.29 5.26
N ASN A 169 13.05 1.23 6.11
CA ASN A 169 13.73 2.53 6.39
C ASN A 169 13.89 3.47 5.19
N ALA A 170 12.97 3.35 4.24
CA ALA A 170 12.78 4.30 3.17
C ALA A 170 12.58 5.74 3.66
N THR A 171 13.42 6.71 3.24
CA THR A 171 13.01 8.12 3.37
C THR A 171 11.89 8.39 2.34
N PRO A 172 10.89 9.24 2.66
CA PRO A 172 9.64 9.32 1.88
C PRO A 172 9.79 9.64 0.39
N SER A 173 10.93 10.18 -0.06
CA SER A 173 11.08 10.74 -1.41
C SER A 173 11.92 9.91 -2.38
N ASN A 174 12.73 8.94 -1.93
CA ASN A 174 13.70 8.25 -2.81
C ASN A 174 13.61 6.73 -2.81
N SER A 175 12.70 6.15 -2.05
CA SER A 175 12.66 4.70 -1.87
C SER A 175 11.64 4.07 -2.80
N GLN A 176 12.06 3.02 -3.50
CA GLN A 176 11.24 2.16 -4.36
C GLN A 176 10.32 1.26 -3.51
N SER A 177 9.56 1.89 -2.60
CA SER A 177 8.62 1.22 -1.69
C SER A 177 7.20 1.50 -2.17
N GLN A 178 6.77 0.84 -3.26
CA GLN A 178 5.43 1.06 -3.81
C GLN A 178 4.35 0.72 -2.79
N ILE A 179 4.58 -0.28 -1.93
CA ILE A 179 3.66 -0.65 -0.85
C ILE A 179 3.42 0.51 0.13
N ALA A 180 4.46 1.28 0.47
CA ALA A 180 4.31 2.46 1.34
C ALA A 180 3.59 3.63 0.65
N GLY A 181 3.53 3.63 -0.69
CA GLY A 181 2.80 4.61 -1.50
C GLY A 181 1.32 4.27 -1.72
N ILE A 182 0.86 3.08 -1.32
CA ILE A 182 -0.56 2.72 -1.43
C ILE A 182 -1.37 3.60 -0.48
N THR A 183 -2.43 4.21 -1.01
CA THR A 183 -3.32 5.10 -0.29
C THR A 183 -4.62 4.40 0.14
N PRO A 184 -5.34 4.93 1.14
CA PRO A 184 -6.67 4.42 1.50
C PRO A 184 -7.64 4.39 0.30
N GLY A 185 -7.64 5.45 -0.51
CA GLY A 185 -8.50 5.54 -1.70
C GLY A 185 -8.20 4.49 -2.76
N GLN A 186 -7.00 3.92 -2.79
CA GLN A 186 -6.66 2.81 -3.68
C GLN A 186 -7.16 1.48 -3.12
N ILE A 187 -6.96 1.22 -1.83
CA ILE A 187 -7.48 0.02 -1.16
C ILE A 187 -9.00 -0.09 -1.24
N SER A 188 -9.72 1.02 -1.09
CA SER A 188 -11.19 1.02 -1.15
C SER A 188 -11.75 0.65 -2.54
N THR A 189 -10.92 0.67 -3.59
CA THR A 189 -11.32 0.23 -4.94
C THR A 189 -11.05 -1.25 -5.21
N LEU A 190 -10.32 -1.94 -4.32
CA LEU A 190 -9.92 -3.33 -4.53
C LEU A 190 -10.98 -4.32 -4.06
N THR A 191 -11.11 -5.41 -4.82
CA THR A 191 -11.84 -6.60 -4.36
C THR A 191 -11.02 -7.37 -3.34
N PRO A 192 -11.65 -8.22 -2.50
CA PRO A 192 -10.92 -9.11 -1.61
C PRO A 192 -9.87 -9.97 -2.34
N ALA A 193 -10.18 -10.45 -3.55
CA ALA A 193 -9.23 -11.21 -4.37
C ALA A 193 -7.95 -10.42 -4.71
N LYS A 194 -8.08 -9.13 -5.07
CA LYS A 194 -6.90 -8.27 -5.33
C LYS A 194 -6.14 -7.93 -4.05
N VAL A 195 -6.82 -7.74 -2.93
CA VAL A 195 -6.17 -7.59 -1.61
C VAL A 195 -5.36 -8.85 -1.27
N ARG A 196 -5.81 -10.05 -1.66
CA ARG A 196 -5.04 -11.29 -1.45
C ARG A 196 -3.79 -11.39 -2.30
N ILE A 197 -3.83 -10.91 -3.54
CA ILE A 197 -2.64 -10.84 -4.38
C ILE A 197 -1.65 -9.83 -3.78
N LEU A 198 -2.16 -8.68 -3.32
CA LEU A 198 -1.36 -7.69 -2.60
C LEU A 198 -0.76 -8.30 -1.32
N GLY A 199 -1.49 -9.14 -0.59
CA GLY A 199 -1.04 -9.84 0.62
C GLY A 199 0.06 -10.88 0.40
N SER A 200 0.44 -11.18 -0.84
CA SER A 200 1.58 -12.06 -1.15
C SER A 200 2.84 -11.66 -0.37
N TYR A 201 3.62 -12.64 0.05
CA TYR A 201 4.77 -12.42 0.93
C TYR A 201 5.90 -11.65 0.24
N ASP A 202 6.57 -10.79 1.01
CA ASP A 202 7.87 -10.23 0.71
C ASP A 202 8.79 -10.59 1.89
N ASN A 203 9.87 -11.33 1.62
CA ASN A 203 10.78 -11.87 2.64
C ASN A 203 10.08 -12.62 3.80
N GLY A 204 9.00 -13.34 3.51
CA GLY A 204 8.26 -14.14 4.49
C GLY A 204 7.28 -13.34 5.36
N ILE A 205 7.11 -12.03 5.13
CA ILE A 205 6.10 -11.19 5.78
C ILE A 205 5.07 -10.77 4.72
N SER A 206 3.78 -10.79 5.07
CA SER A 206 2.74 -10.34 4.14
C SER A 206 2.89 -8.85 3.83
N LYS A 207 2.84 -8.44 2.55
CA LYS A 207 3.02 -7.03 2.16
C LYS A 207 1.97 -6.10 2.78
N ILE A 208 0.75 -6.58 3.07
CA ILE A 208 -0.27 -5.75 3.75
C ILE A 208 0.17 -5.31 5.14
N ASN A 209 1.18 -5.94 5.75
CA ASN A 209 1.75 -5.48 7.01
C ASN A 209 2.50 -4.15 6.91
N TYR A 210 3.00 -3.85 5.73
CA TYR A 210 3.80 -2.66 5.47
C TYR A 210 2.98 -1.49 4.94
N LEU A 211 1.66 -1.65 4.82
CA LEU A 211 0.76 -0.54 4.54
C LEU A 211 0.87 0.50 5.66
N SER A 212 0.70 1.77 5.30
CA SER A 212 0.58 2.82 6.31
C SER A 212 -0.63 2.56 7.22
N PRO A 213 -0.61 3.01 8.50
CA PRO A 213 -1.70 2.74 9.44
C PRO A 213 -3.08 3.13 8.91
N SER A 214 -3.21 4.27 8.23
CA SER A 214 -4.48 4.72 7.63
C SER A 214 -4.95 3.83 6.48
N THR A 215 -4.02 3.30 5.69
CA THR A 215 -4.33 2.40 4.57
C THR A 215 -4.72 1.02 5.05
N PHE A 216 -4.05 0.49 6.08
CA PHE A 216 -4.47 -0.75 6.72
C PHE A 216 -5.84 -0.61 7.41
N MET A 217 -6.11 0.52 8.09
CA MET A 217 -7.44 0.79 8.65
C MET A 217 -8.54 0.80 7.58
N GLN A 218 -8.24 1.35 6.39
CA GLN A 218 -9.19 1.31 5.28
C GLN A 218 -9.44 -0.14 4.81
N LEU A 219 -8.41 -0.98 4.76
CA LEU A 219 -8.57 -2.40 4.48
C LEU A 219 -9.46 -3.07 5.54
N ALA A 220 -9.13 -2.83 6.81
CA ALA A 220 -9.84 -3.37 7.95
C ALA A 220 -11.30 -2.90 8.06
N SER A 221 -11.65 -1.76 7.47
CA SER A 221 -13.00 -1.22 7.50
C SER A 221 -14.00 -2.05 6.69
N ASP A 222 -13.54 -2.86 5.72
CA ASP A 222 -14.37 -3.75 4.92
C ASP A 222 -14.36 -5.20 5.50
N PRO A 223 -15.48 -5.68 6.06
CA PRO A 223 -15.60 -7.05 6.57
C PRO A 223 -15.20 -8.14 5.58
N ALA A 224 -15.48 -7.95 4.28
CA ALA A 224 -15.16 -8.93 3.26
C ALA A 224 -13.64 -8.99 2.99
N GLN A 225 -12.94 -7.86 3.11
CA GLN A 225 -11.49 -7.83 3.04
C GLN A 225 -10.86 -8.48 4.27
N VAL A 226 -11.39 -8.22 5.48
CA VAL A 226 -10.91 -8.87 6.70
C VAL A 226 -11.14 -10.39 6.66
N ALA A 227 -12.31 -10.83 6.21
CA ALA A 227 -12.62 -12.25 6.06
C ALA A 227 -11.72 -12.97 5.05
N ALA A 228 -11.13 -12.24 4.08
CA ALA A 228 -10.21 -12.82 3.12
C ALA A 228 -8.79 -13.04 3.68
N ILE A 229 -8.41 -12.35 4.76
CA ILE A 229 -7.08 -12.47 5.38
C ILE A 229 -6.85 -13.91 5.83
N THR A 230 -5.74 -14.50 5.36
CA THR A 230 -5.39 -15.88 5.66
C THR A 230 -4.72 -16.07 7.01
N PRO A 231 -4.80 -17.29 7.56
CA PRO A 231 -4.08 -17.65 8.77
C PRO A 231 -2.57 -17.40 8.68
N ALA A 232 -1.98 -17.63 7.51
CA ALA A 232 -0.54 -17.43 7.32
C ALA A 232 -0.18 -15.93 7.28
N GLU A 233 -1.06 -15.05 6.77
CA GLU A 233 -0.84 -13.59 6.80
C GLU A 233 -0.94 -13.08 8.25
N VAL A 234 -1.99 -13.50 8.97
CA VAL A 234 -2.20 -13.16 10.38
C VAL A 234 -1.00 -13.53 11.25
N GLY A 235 -0.39 -14.70 11.06
CA GLY A 235 0.80 -15.11 11.81
C GLY A 235 1.99 -14.15 11.67
N THR A 236 1.99 -13.27 10.67
CA THR A 236 3.03 -12.26 10.43
C THR A 236 2.64 -10.84 10.84
N PHE A 237 1.40 -10.62 11.32
CA PHE A 237 0.89 -9.29 11.60
C PHE A 237 1.62 -8.55 12.74
N PHE A 238 1.86 -7.25 12.53
CA PHE A 238 2.29 -6.37 13.62
C PHE A 238 1.15 -6.12 14.61
N SER A 239 1.48 -5.84 15.87
CA SER A 239 0.47 -5.52 16.89
C SER A 239 -0.40 -4.32 16.53
N SER A 240 0.13 -3.36 15.77
CA SER A 240 -0.63 -2.21 15.26
C SER A 240 -1.72 -2.63 14.27
N ASN A 241 -1.44 -3.63 13.43
CA ASN A 241 -2.40 -4.13 12.45
C ASN A 241 -3.52 -4.90 13.15
N ILE A 242 -3.19 -5.69 14.17
CA ILE A 242 -4.20 -6.35 15.01
C ILE A 242 -5.14 -5.29 15.61
N LYS A 243 -4.60 -4.23 16.24
CA LYS A 243 -5.41 -3.11 16.76
C LYS A 243 -6.26 -2.44 15.68
N ASN A 244 -5.68 -2.18 14.51
CA ASN A 244 -6.37 -1.52 13.40
C ASN A 244 -7.47 -2.38 12.75
N LEU A 245 -7.55 -3.69 13.03
CA LEU A 245 -8.72 -4.50 12.64
C LEU A 245 -10.01 -4.03 13.35
N GLY A 246 -9.88 -3.41 14.52
CA GLY A 246 -11.01 -2.88 15.29
C GLY A 246 -12.12 -3.92 15.50
N ALA A 247 -13.36 -3.47 15.39
CA ALA A 247 -14.54 -4.33 15.51
C ALA A 247 -14.55 -5.48 14.50
N ASN A 248 -14.00 -5.28 13.30
CA ASN A 248 -14.04 -6.29 12.24
C ASN A 248 -13.08 -7.46 12.45
N ILE A 249 -12.26 -7.46 13.51
CA ILE A 249 -11.39 -8.58 13.88
C ILE A 249 -12.12 -9.93 13.97
N HIS A 250 -13.41 -9.92 14.32
CA HIS A 250 -14.24 -11.12 14.41
C HIS A 250 -14.59 -11.74 13.05
N PHE A 251 -14.34 -11.04 11.94
CA PHE A 251 -14.48 -11.61 10.59
C PHE A 251 -13.27 -12.46 10.17
N LEU A 252 -12.16 -12.42 10.91
CA LEU A 252 -11.07 -13.37 10.71
C LEU A 252 -11.58 -14.81 10.90
N SER A 253 -11.12 -15.72 10.05
CA SER A 253 -11.42 -17.14 10.23
C SER A 253 -10.89 -17.67 11.57
N ASP A 254 -11.55 -18.70 12.10
CA ASP A 254 -11.13 -19.38 13.33
C ASP A 254 -9.67 -19.90 13.25
N VAL A 255 -9.27 -20.40 12.08
CA VAL A 255 -7.88 -20.84 11.84
C VAL A 255 -6.91 -19.66 11.90
N ALA A 256 -7.33 -18.48 11.44
CA ALA A 256 -6.50 -17.28 11.49
C ALA A 256 -6.34 -16.76 12.93
N LEU A 257 -7.41 -16.75 13.72
CA LEU A 257 -7.34 -16.44 15.15
C LEU A 257 -6.44 -17.44 15.91
N GLY A 258 -6.49 -18.72 15.54
CA GLY A 258 -5.61 -19.76 16.07
C GLY A 258 -4.12 -19.57 15.73
N ASN A 259 -3.78 -18.69 14.79
CA ASN A 259 -2.41 -18.34 14.42
C ASN A 259 -1.91 -17.06 15.10
N PHE A 260 -2.68 -16.47 16.03
CA PHE A 260 -2.21 -15.30 16.76
C PHE A 260 -0.95 -15.64 17.59
N ASN A 261 0.12 -14.88 17.36
CA ASN A 261 1.31 -14.95 18.17
C ASN A 261 1.07 -14.32 19.55
N TYR A 262 1.53 -15.02 20.58
CA TYR A 262 1.45 -14.64 21.99
C TYR A 262 2.82 -14.26 22.55
N GLN A 263 3.91 -14.60 21.85
CA GLN A 263 5.26 -14.29 22.29
C GLN A 263 5.56 -12.82 22.02
N CYS A 264 5.69 -12.07 23.11
CA CYS A 264 6.24 -10.73 23.09
C CYS A 264 7.75 -10.77 22.82
N ALA A 265 8.14 -11.07 21.58
CA ALA A 265 9.50 -10.78 21.15
C ALA A 265 9.63 -9.26 21.08
N ILE A 266 10.50 -8.68 21.92
CA ILE A 266 11.05 -7.34 21.67
C ILE A 266 12.03 -7.51 20.51
N SER A 267 11.51 -7.63 19.29
CA SER A 267 12.31 -7.29 18.12
C SER A 267 12.45 -5.77 18.12
N VAL A 268 13.68 -5.27 17.96
CA VAL A 268 13.99 -3.84 17.83
C VAL A 268 13.22 -3.15 16.69
N SER A 269 12.52 -3.88 15.83
CA SER A 269 11.75 -3.37 14.70
C SER A 269 10.22 -3.42 14.82
N SER A 270 9.61 -4.25 15.70
CA SER A 270 8.14 -4.29 15.95
C SER A 270 7.76 -5.29 17.05
N PRO A 271 6.96 -4.92 18.08
CA PRO A 271 6.45 -5.88 19.06
C PRO A 271 5.41 -6.82 18.41
N GLN A 272 5.63 -8.13 18.49
CA GLN A 272 4.73 -9.17 17.95
C GLN A 272 3.75 -9.74 19.01
N CYS A 273 3.41 -8.95 20.03
CA CYS A 273 2.41 -9.34 21.02
C CYS A 273 0.98 -9.26 20.42
N GLN A 274 0.61 -10.14 19.49
CA GLN A 274 -0.69 -10.03 18.82
C GLN A 274 -1.85 -10.20 19.81
N VAL A 275 -1.83 -11.26 20.62
CA VAL A 275 -2.83 -11.45 21.69
C VAL A 275 -2.82 -10.30 22.71
N GLY A 276 -1.62 -9.84 23.10
CA GLY A 276 -1.47 -8.70 24.01
C GLY A 276 -1.87 -7.35 23.42
N SER A 277 -2.05 -7.27 22.10
CA SER A 277 -2.48 -6.05 21.41
C SER A 277 -4.00 -5.95 21.26
N ILE A 278 -4.74 -7.02 21.57
CA ILE A 278 -6.20 -6.99 21.67
C ILE A 278 -6.59 -6.05 22.82
N ASP A 279 -7.49 -5.13 22.54
CA ASP A 279 -8.03 -4.15 23.47
C ASP A 279 -9.57 -4.09 23.46
N TYR A 280 -10.11 -3.15 24.22
CA TYR A 280 -11.55 -3.01 24.44
C TYR A 280 -12.34 -2.68 23.15
N ALA A 281 -11.70 -2.17 22.09
CA ALA A 281 -12.37 -1.89 20.81
C ALA A 281 -12.64 -3.16 20.00
N GLN A 282 -11.97 -4.25 20.35
CA GLN A 282 -12.06 -5.55 19.68
C GLN A 282 -12.80 -6.58 20.53
N THR A 283 -12.48 -6.66 21.83
CA THR A 283 -12.95 -7.77 22.67
C THR A 283 -14.46 -8.00 22.63
N PRO A 284 -15.34 -6.98 22.70
CA PRO A 284 -16.78 -7.20 22.68
C PRO A 284 -17.32 -7.83 21.40
N PHE A 285 -16.57 -7.79 20.29
CA PHE A 285 -17.00 -8.30 18.99
C PHE A 285 -16.65 -9.78 18.78
N PHE A 286 -15.75 -10.36 19.57
CA PHE A 286 -15.48 -11.79 19.47
C PHE A 286 -16.69 -12.61 19.89
N SER A 287 -16.99 -13.67 19.14
CA SER A 287 -17.93 -14.68 19.60
C SER A 287 -17.29 -15.55 20.71
N GLN A 288 -18.13 -16.27 21.47
CA GLN A 288 -17.65 -17.23 22.46
C GLN A 288 -16.69 -18.28 21.85
N PRO A 289 -16.98 -18.93 20.70
CA PRO A 289 -16.02 -19.83 20.06
C PRO A 289 -14.66 -19.17 19.75
N GLN A 290 -14.66 -17.90 19.35
CA GLN A 290 -13.42 -17.17 19.04
C GLN A 290 -12.60 -16.89 20.29
N ILE A 291 -13.24 -16.56 21.42
CA ILE A 291 -12.56 -16.45 22.72
C ILE A 291 -11.98 -17.79 23.15
N MET A 292 -12.67 -18.91 22.89
CA MET A 292 -12.13 -20.24 23.17
C MET A 292 -10.91 -20.57 22.32
N ILE A 293 -10.88 -20.15 21.05
CA ILE A 293 -9.70 -20.30 20.19
C ILE A 293 -8.53 -19.50 20.76
N ILE A 294 -8.75 -18.23 21.14
CA ILE A 294 -7.71 -17.41 21.78
C ILE A 294 -7.23 -18.05 23.08
N ALA A 295 -8.14 -18.56 23.91
CA ALA A 295 -7.80 -19.21 25.17
C ALA A 295 -6.94 -20.46 24.99
N ALA A 296 -7.18 -21.25 23.94
CA ALA A 296 -6.44 -22.47 23.62
C ALA A 296 -4.99 -22.21 23.17
N LEU A 297 -4.65 -20.98 22.75
CA LEU A 297 -3.28 -20.60 22.37
C LEU A 297 -2.29 -20.85 23.51
N ASN A 298 -1.03 -21.14 23.16
CA ASN A 298 0.05 -21.40 24.10
C ASN A 298 -0.28 -22.45 25.17
N SER A 299 -0.77 -23.61 24.73
CA SER A 299 -1.17 -24.72 25.63
C SER A 299 -2.24 -24.28 26.64
N GLY A 300 -3.24 -23.53 26.18
CA GLY A 300 -4.33 -23.07 27.02
C GLY A 300 -4.00 -21.87 27.90
N LYS A 301 -3.11 -20.97 27.50
CA LYS A 301 -2.75 -19.77 28.29
C LYS A 301 -3.02 -18.46 27.57
N GLY A 302 -3.65 -18.49 26.39
CA GLY A 302 -3.74 -17.32 25.53
C GLY A 302 -4.41 -16.11 26.17
N ILE A 303 -5.51 -16.31 26.93
CA ILE A 303 -6.20 -15.19 27.61
C ILE A 303 -5.33 -14.50 28.66
N ALA A 304 -4.35 -15.18 29.25
CA ALA A 304 -3.40 -14.57 30.18
C ALA A 304 -2.45 -13.57 29.48
N PHE A 305 -2.23 -13.71 28.17
CA PHE A 305 -1.42 -12.78 27.36
C PHE A 305 -2.19 -11.56 26.89
N MET A 306 -3.51 -11.50 27.07
CA MET A 306 -4.30 -10.31 26.73
C MET A 306 -3.86 -9.12 27.61
N SER A 307 -3.91 -7.91 27.05
CA SER A 307 -3.76 -6.70 27.85
C SER A 307 -4.84 -6.60 28.91
N THR A 308 -4.60 -5.87 30.01
CA THR A 308 -5.62 -5.60 31.02
C THR A 308 -6.89 -4.98 30.42
N LEU A 309 -6.74 -4.10 29.42
CA LEU A 309 -7.85 -3.47 28.71
C LEU A 309 -8.64 -4.48 27.86
N GLY A 310 -7.93 -5.31 27.08
CA GLY A 310 -8.56 -6.35 26.27
C GLY A 310 -9.27 -7.38 27.14
N PHE A 311 -8.65 -7.81 28.23
CA PHE A 311 -9.23 -8.76 29.18
C PHE A 311 -10.47 -8.18 29.88
N GLY A 312 -10.40 -6.92 30.35
CA GLY A 312 -11.54 -6.22 30.95
C GLY A 312 -12.72 -6.02 30.00
N GLY A 313 -12.48 -6.05 28.69
CA GLY A 313 -13.53 -5.98 27.65
C GLY A 313 -14.31 -7.28 27.45
N LEU A 314 -13.95 -8.38 28.14
CA LEU A 314 -14.70 -9.64 28.07
C LEU A 314 -16.12 -9.48 28.63
N THR A 315 -17.08 -10.11 27.96
CA THR A 315 -18.49 -10.13 28.37
C THR A 315 -18.86 -11.46 29.01
N ALA A 316 -19.92 -11.46 29.82
CA ALA A 316 -20.42 -12.68 30.47
C ALA A 316 -20.85 -13.77 29.47
N ALA A 317 -21.22 -13.40 28.24
CA ALA A 317 -21.58 -14.35 27.18
C ALA A 317 -20.37 -15.03 26.51
N GLN A 318 -19.18 -14.43 26.63
CA GLN A 318 -17.96 -14.91 25.95
C GLN A 318 -17.15 -15.92 26.77
N VAL A 319 -17.29 -15.89 28.09
CA VAL A 319 -16.49 -16.69 29.03
C VAL A 319 -17.02 -18.10 29.36
N PRO A 320 -18.29 -18.50 29.07
CA PRO A 320 -18.68 -19.89 29.29
C PRO A 320 -17.88 -20.81 28.38
N GLY A 321 -17.48 -21.99 28.88
CA GLY A 321 -16.61 -22.93 28.17
C GLY A 321 -15.12 -22.77 28.47
N LEU A 322 -14.69 -21.64 29.08
CA LEU A 322 -13.35 -21.54 29.64
C LEU A 322 -13.15 -22.59 30.75
N LEU A 323 -11.93 -23.12 30.84
CA LEU A 323 -11.57 -24.20 31.76
C LEU A 323 -10.55 -23.67 32.78
N PRO A 324 -10.38 -24.34 33.94
CA PRO A 324 -9.29 -24.06 34.88
C PRO A 324 -7.91 -23.87 34.23
N ALA A 325 -7.60 -24.67 33.21
CA ALA A 325 -6.34 -24.56 32.48
C ALA A 325 -6.18 -23.20 31.75
N HIS A 326 -7.27 -22.64 31.23
CA HIS A 326 -7.27 -21.38 30.46
C HIS A 326 -6.87 -20.16 31.28
N VAL A 327 -7.07 -20.22 32.61
CA VAL A 327 -6.87 -19.05 33.49
C VAL A 327 -5.55 -19.08 34.24
N VAL A 328 -4.71 -20.08 33.97
CA VAL A 328 -3.35 -20.16 34.52
C VAL A 328 -2.53 -18.98 33.98
N GLY A 329 -2.06 -18.13 34.89
CA GLY A 329 -1.27 -16.95 34.55
C GLY A 329 -2.07 -15.65 34.44
N VAL A 330 -3.41 -15.70 34.54
CA VAL A 330 -4.22 -14.49 34.67
C VAL A 330 -3.85 -13.77 35.97
N ASN A 331 -3.52 -12.49 35.90
CA ASN A 331 -3.07 -11.72 37.07
C ASN A 331 -4.22 -10.93 37.72
N ALA A 332 -3.94 -10.37 38.90
CA ALA A 332 -4.94 -9.63 39.67
C ALA A 332 -5.46 -8.38 38.94
N SER A 333 -4.62 -7.68 38.18
CA SER A 333 -5.05 -6.50 37.42
C SER A 333 -6.04 -6.87 36.31
N GLN A 334 -5.85 -8.02 35.66
CA GLN A 334 -6.80 -8.54 34.67
C GLN A 334 -8.14 -8.89 35.34
N LEU A 335 -8.14 -9.57 36.48
CA LEU A 335 -9.36 -9.88 37.22
C LEU A 335 -10.10 -8.62 37.69
N ALA A 336 -9.36 -7.64 38.22
CA ALA A 336 -9.90 -6.38 38.67
C ALA A 336 -10.54 -5.55 37.53
N ALA A 337 -10.13 -5.78 36.28
CA ALA A 337 -10.67 -5.11 35.11
C ALA A 337 -12.01 -5.68 34.60
N LEU A 338 -12.43 -6.86 35.07
CA LEU A 338 -13.72 -7.44 34.68
C LEU A 338 -14.89 -6.75 35.36
N SER A 339 -16.01 -6.66 34.64
CA SER A 339 -17.30 -6.33 35.24
C SER A 339 -17.71 -7.40 36.27
N ASN A 340 -18.59 -7.04 37.21
CA ASN A 340 -19.10 -7.99 38.21
C ASN A 340 -19.84 -9.17 37.56
N GLU A 341 -20.56 -8.92 36.47
CA GLU A 341 -21.29 -9.95 35.71
C GLU A 341 -20.33 -10.90 35.00
N THR A 342 -19.32 -10.36 34.29
CA THR A 342 -18.33 -11.19 33.61
C THR A 342 -17.50 -11.98 34.62
N LEU A 343 -17.11 -11.38 35.76
CA LEU A 343 -16.36 -12.08 36.81
C LEU A 343 -17.14 -13.27 37.38
N ALA A 344 -18.45 -13.10 37.64
CA ALA A 344 -19.30 -14.19 38.12
C ALA A 344 -19.39 -15.35 37.12
N ALA A 345 -19.60 -15.03 35.82
CA ALA A 345 -19.64 -16.04 34.76
C ALA A 345 -18.29 -16.76 34.57
N PHE A 346 -17.18 -16.01 34.67
CA PHE A 346 -15.82 -16.53 34.54
C PHE A 346 -15.51 -17.52 35.68
N LEU A 347 -15.88 -17.19 36.91
CA LEU A 347 -15.73 -18.07 38.07
C LEU A 347 -16.56 -19.35 37.97
N GLN A 348 -17.79 -19.24 37.47
CA GLN A 348 -18.64 -20.40 37.24
C GLN A 348 -17.99 -21.38 36.25
N ALA A 349 -17.34 -20.85 35.21
CA ALA A 349 -16.64 -21.65 34.21
C ALA A 349 -15.36 -22.30 34.77
N THR A 350 -14.61 -21.61 35.63
CA THR A 350 -13.24 -22.02 36.01
C THR A 350 -13.12 -22.66 37.39
N LYS A 351 -14.23 -22.86 38.12
CA LYS A 351 -14.36 -23.59 39.40
C LYS A 351 -13.11 -23.51 40.29
N GLU A 352 -13.00 -22.45 41.09
CA GLU A 352 -12.01 -22.29 42.18
C GLU A 352 -10.51 -22.17 41.79
N SER A 353 -10.19 -21.91 40.52
CA SER A 353 -8.79 -21.82 40.06
C SER A 353 -7.98 -20.59 40.53
N PHE A 354 -8.57 -19.71 41.36
CA PHE A 354 -7.87 -18.50 41.83
C PHE A 354 -7.15 -18.72 43.16
N THR A 355 -5.87 -18.33 43.18
CA THR A 355 -5.03 -18.26 44.36
C THR A 355 -5.55 -17.21 45.35
N SER A 356 -5.22 -17.38 46.64
CA SER A 356 -5.57 -16.41 47.69
C SER A 356 -5.04 -15.00 47.40
N ALA A 357 -3.89 -14.89 46.72
CA ALA A 357 -3.31 -13.61 46.31
C ALA A 357 -4.12 -12.91 45.20
N GLN A 358 -4.67 -13.67 44.24
CA GLN A 358 -5.58 -13.11 43.24
C GLN A 358 -6.90 -12.66 43.87
N LYS A 359 -7.44 -13.43 44.82
CA LYS A 359 -8.67 -13.08 45.55
C LYS A 359 -8.51 -11.81 46.38
N ALA A 360 -7.38 -11.64 47.08
CA ALA A 360 -7.15 -10.48 47.97
C ALA A 360 -7.08 -9.11 47.26
N LEU A 361 -6.99 -9.09 45.93
CA LEU A 361 -6.90 -7.87 45.13
C LEU A 361 -8.23 -7.50 44.44
N LEU A 362 -9.29 -8.26 44.70
CA LEU A 362 -10.64 -7.96 44.21
C LEU A 362 -11.29 -6.84 45.05
N SER A 363 -12.16 -6.05 44.44
CA SER A 363 -12.99 -5.08 45.17
C SER A 363 -14.02 -5.78 46.05
N ALA A 364 -14.56 -5.08 47.06
CA ALA A 364 -15.63 -5.62 47.91
C ALA A 364 -16.87 -6.07 47.09
N SER A 365 -17.18 -5.37 46.01
CA SER A 365 -18.28 -5.75 45.10
C SER A 365 -17.97 -7.01 44.30
N GLN A 366 -16.70 -7.23 43.93
CA GLN A 366 -16.24 -8.43 43.24
C GLN A 366 -16.17 -9.64 44.19
N HIS A 367 -15.77 -9.44 45.45
CA HIS A 367 -15.88 -10.43 46.53
C HIS A 367 -17.34 -10.92 46.71
N THR A 368 -18.28 -9.96 46.77
CA THR A 368 -19.71 -10.28 46.86
C THR A 368 -20.20 -11.03 45.62
N ALA A 369 -19.76 -10.62 44.42
CA ALA A 369 -20.13 -11.28 43.17
C ALA A 369 -19.54 -12.69 43.02
N CYS A 370 -18.35 -12.95 43.56
CA CYS A 370 -17.69 -14.25 43.51
C CYS A 370 -18.08 -15.21 44.65
N GLY A 371 -18.73 -14.73 45.71
CA GLY A 371 -18.94 -15.51 46.93
C GLY A 371 -17.62 -15.92 47.60
N CYS A 372 -16.58 -15.13 47.38
CA CYS A 372 -15.20 -15.28 47.87
C CYS A 372 -14.69 -14.23 48.92
#